data_AF-C3YS86-F1
#
_entry.id   AF-C3YS86-F1
#
_cell.length_a   1.000
_cell.length_b   1.000
_cell.length_c   1.000
_cell.angle_alpha   90.00
_cell.angle_beta   90.00
_cell.angle_gamma   90.00
#
_symmetry.space_group_name_H-M   'P 1'
#
loop_
_entity.id
_entity.type
_entity.pdbx_description
1 polymer ?
#
loop_
_entity_poly.entity_id
_entity_poly.type
_entity_poly.pdbx_seq_one_letter_code
_entity_poly.pdbx_strand_id
1 'polypeptide(L)' 'LRDFLAVYNRLTEHCFSRCVSNMNYRYLTREEEVCLDGCSGKLINANHRIIQKFAEIGPYAKLQQEQERAAAQAAAEAAA' A
#
# COMPACT_ATOMS: atom_id res chain seq x y z
N LEU A 1 15.32 -3.69 1.04
CA LEU A 1 15.51 -2.47 1.88
C LEU A 1 14.79 -1.25 1.32
N ARG A 2 14.92 -0.95 0.01
CA ARG A 2 14.24 0.18 -0.64
C ARG A 2 12.72 0.19 -0.40
N ASP A 3 12.05 -0.95 -0.59
CA ASP A 3 10.59 -1.03 -0.45
C ASP A 3 10.14 -0.83 1.00
N PHE A 4 10.93 -1.35 1.95
CA PHE A 4 10.69 -1.10 3.38
C PHE A 4 10.78 0.39 3.70
N LEU A 5 11.81 1.09 3.19
CA LEU A 5 11.97 2.53 3.40
C LEU A 5 10.84 3.33 2.73
N ALA A 6 10.35 2.88 1.57
CA ALA A 6 9.20 3.51 0.93
C ALA A 6 7.93 3.38 1.78
N VAL A 7 7.68 2.21 2.37
CA VAL A 7 6.56 1.99 3.30
C VAL A 7 6.73 2.82 4.57
N TYR A 8 7.94 2.86 5.13
CA TYR A 8 8.24 3.67 6.32
C TYR A 8 7.96 5.15 6.08
N ASN A 9 8.47 5.72 4.98
CA ASN A 9 8.25 7.13 4.64
C ASN A 9 6.76 7.44 4.45
N ARG A 10 6.01 6.52 3.85
CA ARG A 10 4.56 6.69 3.68
C ARG A 10 3.80 6.57 4.99
N LEU A 11 4.23 5.69 5.88
CA LEU A 11 3.66 5.56 7.23
C LEU A 11 3.89 6.85 8.02
N THR A 12 5.11 7.38 8.02
CA THR A 12 5.46 8.59 8.80
C THR A 12 4.71 9.81 8.29
N GLU A 13 4.66 10.04 6.97
CA GLU A 13 3.90 11.13 6.36
C GLU A 13 2.40 11.02 6.68
N HIS A 14 1.82 9.83 6.50
CA HIS A 14 0.39 9.61 6.72
C HIS A 14 -0.01 9.87 8.17
N CYS A 15 0.72 9.26 9.12
CA CYS A 15 0.41 9.41 10.54
C CYS A 15 0.69 10.83 11.04
N PHE A 16 1.73 11.50 10.54
CA PHE A 16 1.97 12.90 10.85
C PHE A 16 0.79 13.79 10.43
N SER A 17 0.32 13.67 9.17
CA SER A 17 -0.79 14.48 8.65
C SER A 17 -2.13 14.28 9.37
N ARG A 18 -2.31 13.11 10.00
CA ARG A 18 -3.57 12.69 10.64
C ARG A 18 -3.59 12.93 12.14
N CYS A 19 -2.45 12.75 12.81
CA CYS A 19 -2.37 12.76 14.27
C CYS A 19 -1.73 14.01 14.84
N VAL A 20 -0.77 14.64 14.14
CA VAL A 20 -0.11 15.83 14.66
C VAL A 20 -0.89 17.06 14.24
N SER A 21 -1.56 17.68 15.20
CA SER A 21 -2.46 18.81 14.99
C SER A 21 -2.05 20.04 15.80
N ASN A 22 -1.26 19.86 16.85
CA ASN A 22 -0.83 20.91 17.74
C ASN A 22 0.68 21.13 17.63
N MET A 23 1.08 22.23 16.99
CA MET A 23 2.48 22.60 16.78
C MET A 23 2.95 23.71 17.73
N ASN A 24 2.23 23.96 18.83
CA ASN A 24 2.60 25.02 19.78
C ASN A 24 3.81 24.66 20.66
N TYR A 25 4.18 23.37 20.70
CA TYR A 25 5.31 22.85 21.48
C TYR A 25 6.13 21.88 20.63
N ARG A 26 7.37 21.62 21.07
CA ARG A 26 8.31 20.73 20.37
C ARG A 26 8.10 19.24 20.72
N TYR A 27 7.22 18.94 21.67
CA TYR A 27 6.89 17.58 22.10
C TYR A 27 5.47 17.21 21.68
N LEU A 28 5.23 15.92 21.45
CA LEU A 28 3.90 15.38 21.16
C LEU A 28 3.02 15.43 22.41
N THR A 29 1.75 15.77 22.24
CA THR A 29 0.80 15.62 23.35
C THR A 29 0.43 14.15 23.54
N ARG A 30 -0.11 13.80 24.71
CA ARG A 30 -0.54 12.42 25.01
C ARG A 30 -1.58 11.92 24.01
N GLU A 31 -2.47 12.79 23.57
CA GLU A 31 -3.49 12.46 22.56
C GLU A 31 -2.85 12.13 21.20
N GLU A 32 -1.83 12.89 20.79
CA GLU A 32 -1.08 12.67 19.56
C GLU A 32 -0.27 11.37 19.62
N GLU A 33 0.38 11.08 20.76
CA GLU A 33 1.10 9.81 20.98
C GLU A 33 0.17 8.60 20.85
N VAL A 34 -0.99 8.63 21.51
CA VAL A 34 -1.99 7.55 21.41
C VAL A 34 -2.52 7.41 19.98
N CYS A 35 -2.71 8.52 19.27
CA CYS A 35 -3.11 8.49 17.86
C CYS A 35 -2.04 7.85 16.97
N LEU A 36 -0.76 8.20 17.17
CA LEU A 36 0.36 7.67 16.38
C LEU A 36 0.53 6.16 16.57
N ASP A 37 0.39 5.66 17.81
CA ASP A 37 0.43 4.22 18.10
C ASP A 37 -0.71 3.49 17.37
N GLY A 38 -1.94 4.01 17.47
CA GLY A 38 -3.08 3.47 16.75
C GLY A 38 -2.94 3.56 15.22
N CYS A 39 -2.38 4.64 14.69
CA CYS A 39 -2.18 4.86 13.26
C CYS A 39 -1.16 3.86 12.68
N SER A 40 0.01 3.75 13.31
CA SER A 40 1.07 2.85 12.86
C SER A 40 0.62 1.39 12.88
N GLY A 41 -0.04 0.95 13.97
CA GLY A 41 -0.59 -0.41 14.07
C GLY A 41 -1.66 -0.68 13.01
N LYS A 42 -2.57 0.26 12.75
CA LYS A 42 -3.59 0.11 11.69
C LYS A 42 -2.94 -0.02 10.31
N LEU A 43 -1.95 0.83 10.00
CA LEU A 43 -1.33 0.85 8.68
C LEU A 43 -0.51 -0.42 8.42
N ILE A 44 0.25 -0.90 9.40
CA ILE A 44 1.01 -2.16 9.29
C ILE A 44 0.06 -3.35 9.10
N ASN A 45 -1.00 -3.44 9.91
CA ASN A 45 -1.99 -4.50 9.80
C ASN A 45 -2.73 -4.47 8.46
N ALA A 46 -3.10 -3.28 7.98
CA ALA A 46 -3.70 -3.11 6.67
C ALA A 46 -2.74 -3.54 5.55
N ASN A 47 -1.47 -3.13 5.62
CA ASN A 47 -0.45 -3.51 4.65
C ASN A 47 -0.28 -5.03 4.60
N HIS A 48 -0.19 -5.71 5.75
CA HIS A 48 -0.13 -7.17 5.80
C HIS A 48 -1.34 -7.85 5.16
N ARG A 49 -2.57 -7.37 5.46
CA ARG A 49 -3.79 -7.90 4.84
C ARG A 49 -3.82 -7.70 3.33
N ILE A 50 -3.39 -6.53 2.86
CA ILE A 50 -3.32 -6.23 1.41
C ILE A 50 -2.30 -7.15 0.74
N ILE A 51 -1.11 -7.32 1.33
CA ILE A 51 -0.08 -8.21 0.79
C ILE A 51 -0.59 -9.65 0.71
N GLN A 52 -1.28 -10.13 1.75
CA GLN A 52 -1.89 -11.47 1.75
C GLN A 52 -2.89 -11.63 0.59
N LYS A 53 -3.83 -10.69 0.44
CA LYS A 53 -4.81 -10.73 -0.67
C LYS A 53 -4.18 -10.58 -2.04
N PHE A 54 -3.15 -9.76 -2.16
CA PHE A 54 -2.41 -9.61 -3.40
C PHE A 54 -1.69 -10.92 -3.77
N ALA A 55 -1.11 -11.63 -2.79
CA ALA A 55 -0.50 -12.93 -3.02
C ALA A 55 -1.52 -14.01 -3.42
N GLU A 56 -2.74 -13.97 -2.84
CA GLU A 56 -3.84 -14.88 -3.22
C GLU A 56 -4.31 -14.66 -4.66
N ILE A 57 -4.49 -13.41 -5.10
CA ILE A 57 -5.09 -13.06 -6.40
C ILE A 57 -4.02 -13.00 -7.51
N GLY A 58 -2.77 -12.75 -7.17
CA GLY A 58 -1.67 -12.52 -8.10
C GLY A 58 -1.52 -13.56 -9.21
N PRO A 59 -1.55 -14.88 -8.92
CA PRO A 59 -1.45 -15.92 -9.95
C PRO A 59 -2.60 -15.87 -10.96
N TYR A 60 -3.84 -15.69 -10.49
CA TYR A 60 -5.02 -15.62 -11.35
C TYR A 60 -4.98 -14.40 -12.27
N ALA A 61 -4.57 -13.25 -11.75
CA ALA A 61 -4.44 -12.02 -12.53
C ALA A 61 -3.40 -12.15 -13.65
N LYS A 62 -2.29 -12.86 -13.41
CA LYS A 62 -1.27 -13.12 -14.44
C LYS A 62 -1.81 -13.99 -15.56
N LEU A 63 -2.52 -15.07 -15.23
CA LEU A 63 -3.12 -15.96 -16.23
C LEU A 63 -4.12 -15.23 -17.12
N GLN A 64 -4.97 -14.39 -16.54
CA GLN A 64 -5.90 -13.55 -17.31
C GLN A 64 -5.15 -12.62 -18.26
N GLN A 65 -4.10 -11.95 -17.77
CA GLN A 65 -3.29 -11.05 -18.59
C GLN A 65 -2.58 -11.77 -19.73
N GLU A 66 -2.13 -13.01 -19.53
CA GLU A 66 -1.52 -13.83 -20.59
C GLU A 66 -2.54 -14.24 -21.65
N GLN A 67 -3.75 -14.63 -21.24
CA GLN A 67 -4.84 -14.95 -22.18
C GLN A 67 -5.26 -13.73 -23.01
N GLU A 68 -5.41 -12.57 -22.38
CA GLU A 68 -5.73 -11.32 -23.08
C GLU A 68 -4.65 -10.94 -24.10
N ARG A 69 -3.37 -11.11 -23.74
CA ARG A 69 -2.25 -10.87 -24.66
C ARG A 69 -2.23 -11.85 -25.83
N ALA A 70 -2.46 -13.14 -25.57
CA ALA A 70 -2.52 -14.16 -26.62
C ALA A 70 -3.70 -13.91 -27.56
N ALA A 71 -4.87 -13.53 -27.04
CA ALA A 71 -6.05 -13.17 -27.83
C ALA A 71 -5.80 -11.92 -28.69
N ALA A 72 -5.15 -10.89 -28.13
CA ALA A 72 -4.78 -9.68 -28.87
C ALA A 72 -3.78 -9.98 -30.00
N GLN A 73 -2.81 -10.86 -29.75
CA GLN A 73 -1.84 -11.30 -30.77
C GLN A 73 -2.53 -12.08 -31.90
N ALA A 74 -3.39 -13.04 -31.57
CA ALA A 74 -4.14 -13.81 -32.57
C ALA A 74 -5.07 -12.93 -33.42
N ALA A 75 -5.70 -11.91 -32.80
CA ALA A 75 -6.51 -10.94 -33.54
C ALA A 75 -5.67 -10.05 -34.47
N ALA A 76 -4.45 -9.69 -34.07
CA ALA A 76 -3.54 -8.91 -34.91
C ALA A 76 -3.00 -9.73 -36.09
N GLU A 77 -2.70 -11.01 -35.89
CA GLU A 77 -2.28 -11.94 -36.96
C GLU A 77 -3.42 -12.24 -37.95
N ALA A 78 -4.68 -12.32 -37.48
CA ALA A 78 -5.84 -12.53 -38.35
C ALA A 78 -6.25 -11.29 -39.17
N ALA A 79 -5.78 -10.09 -38.77
CA ALA A 79 -6.03 -8.84 -39.48
C ALA A 79 -4.93 -8.48 -40.50
N ALA A 80 -3.83 -9.24 -40.53
CA ALA A 80 -2.71 -9.11 -41.47
C ALA A 80 -2.87 -10.07 -42.66
#